data_AF-A0A2K5BV06-F1
#
_entry.id   AF-A0A2K5BV06-F1
#
_cell.length_a   1.000
_cell.length_b   1.000
_cell.length_c   1.000
_cell.angle_alpha   90.00
_cell.angle_beta   90.00
_cell.angle_gamma   90.00
#
_symmetry.space_group_name_H-M   'P 1'
#
loop_
_entity.id
_entity.type
_entity.pdbx_description
1 polymer ?
#
loop_
_entity_poly.entity_id
_entity_poly.type
_entity_poly.pdbx_seq_one_letter_code
_entity_poly.pdbx_strand_id
1 'polypeptide(L)'
;MRKIELCLSSEGSRVILATSSDEKHPPENIIDGNPDTFWATTGMFPQEFIIYFHKHVRIERLCQIFPSNYYKMLLHDFLTTYLFKQEAVIDILY
;
A
#
# COMPACT_ATOMS: atom_id res chain seq x y z
N MET A 1 -10.50 -11.35 18.86
CA MET A 1 -10.84 -11.21 17.42
C MET A 1 -9.62 -11.62 16.60
N ARG A 2 -9.82 -12.28 15.45
CA ARG A 2 -8.72 -12.74 14.59
C ARG A 2 -8.19 -11.54 13.80
N LYS A 3 -6.88 -11.27 13.88
CA LYS A 3 -6.25 -10.25 13.02
C LYS A 3 -6.14 -10.84 11.62
N ILE A 4 -6.71 -10.16 10.62
CA ILE A 4 -6.61 -10.55 9.20
C ILE A 4 -5.83 -9.44 8.50
N GLU A 5 -4.85 -9.82 7.70
CA GLU A 5 -4.04 -8.87 6.94
C GLU A 5 -4.71 -8.61 5.60
N LEU A 6 -5.67 -7.68 5.62
CA LEU A 6 -6.60 -7.43 4.53
C LEU A 6 -5.93 -7.04 3.21
N CYS A 7 -4.74 -6.43 3.25
CA CYS A 7 -4.05 -5.94 2.07
C CYS A 7 -3.33 -7.04 1.28
N LEU A 8 -3.21 -8.27 1.79
CA LEU A 8 -2.48 -9.32 1.12
C LEU A 8 -3.18 -9.79 -0.16
N SER A 9 -2.39 -10.08 -1.19
CA SER A 9 -2.85 -10.71 -2.44
C SER A 9 -3.49 -12.08 -2.19
N SER A 10 -3.01 -12.82 -1.18
CA SER A 10 -3.63 -14.08 -0.72
C SER A 10 -5.04 -13.90 -0.17
N GLU A 11 -5.35 -12.71 0.33
CA GLU A 11 -6.69 -12.31 0.77
C GLU A 11 -7.51 -11.72 -0.39
N GLY A 12 -7.03 -11.79 -1.64
CA GLY A 12 -7.71 -11.33 -2.85
C GLY A 12 -7.56 -9.83 -3.14
N SER A 13 -6.73 -9.11 -2.38
CA SER A 13 -6.44 -7.71 -2.63
C SER A 13 -5.50 -7.51 -3.82
N ARG A 14 -5.57 -6.35 -4.47
CA ARG A 14 -4.77 -6.05 -5.67
C ARG A 14 -4.30 -4.60 -5.65
N VAL A 15 -3.10 -4.34 -6.12
CA VAL A 15 -2.69 -2.98 -6.49
C VAL A 15 -3.26 -2.70 -7.89
N ILE A 16 -4.17 -1.73 -8.00
CA ILE A 16 -4.85 -1.40 -9.26
C ILE A 16 -4.29 -0.15 -9.94
N LEU A 17 -3.55 0.66 -9.19
CA LEU A 17 -2.85 1.83 -9.67
C LEU A 17 -1.57 1.97 -8.84
N ALA A 18 -0.47 2.29 -9.51
CA ALA A 18 0.75 2.77 -8.90
C ALA A 18 1.37 3.77 -9.88
N THR A 19 1.70 4.97 -9.41
CA THR A 19 2.26 6.02 -10.28
C THR A 19 3.73 5.81 -10.64
N SER A 20 4.38 4.83 -10.01
CA SER A 20 5.74 4.41 -10.32
C SER A 20 5.82 2.88 -10.37
N SER A 21 6.68 2.37 -11.25
CA SER A 21 6.92 0.95 -11.42
C SER A 21 8.39 0.74 -11.78
N ASP A 22 9.11 0.07 -10.89
CA ASP A 22 10.48 -0.40 -11.09
C ASP A 22 10.46 -1.92 -11.29
N GLU A 23 11.20 -2.43 -12.28
CA GLU A 23 11.18 -3.87 -12.61
C GLU A 23 11.66 -4.77 -11.46
N LYS A 24 12.54 -4.27 -10.58
CA LYS A 24 13.06 -5.00 -9.42
C LYS A 24 12.21 -4.80 -8.18
N HIS A 25 11.50 -3.67 -8.11
CA HIS A 25 10.68 -3.28 -6.96
C HIS A 25 9.25 -2.92 -7.42
N PRO A 26 8.53 -3.87 -8.03
CA PRO A 26 7.25 -3.56 -8.65
C PRO A 26 6.13 -3.44 -7.60
N PRO A 27 4.97 -2.85 -7.95
CA PRO A 27 3.89 -2.58 -7.00
C PRO A 27 3.31 -3.82 -6.31
N GLU A 28 3.42 -5.00 -6.91
CA GLU A 28 2.95 -6.27 -6.34
C GLU A 28 3.65 -6.60 -5.01
N ASN A 29 4.88 -6.11 -4.82
CA ASN A 29 5.63 -6.27 -3.58
C ASN A 29 4.96 -5.57 -2.38
N ILE A 30 3.99 -4.68 -2.59
CA ILE A 30 3.22 -4.05 -1.50
C ILE A 30 2.32 -5.07 -0.80
N ILE A 31 1.86 -6.09 -1.52
CA ILE A 31 0.77 -6.99 -1.11
C ILE A 31 1.18 -8.47 -1.13
N ASP A 32 2.46 -8.78 -1.27
CA ASP A 32 2.97 -10.15 -1.36
C ASP A 32 3.19 -10.82 0.01
N GLY A 33 3.25 -10.03 1.09
CA GLY A 33 3.49 -10.51 2.45
C GLY A 33 4.93 -10.92 2.73
N ASN A 34 5.86 -10.61 1.82
CA ASN A 34 7.27 -10.91 1.99
C ASN A 34 8.01 -9.67 2.54
N PRO A 35 8.59 -9.72 3.75
CA PRO A 35 9.26 -8.56 4.34
C PRO A 35 10.58 -8.18 3.64
N ASP A 36 11.11 -9.04 2.78
CA ASP A 36 12.37 -8.81 2.05
C ASP A 36 12.16 -8.11 0.70
N THR A 37 10.91 -7.97 0.25
CA THR A 37 10.53 -7.25 -0.97
C THR A 37 9.87 -5.92 -0.63
N PHE A 38 9.92 -4.97 -1.57
CA PHE A 38 9.28 -3.67 -1.43
C PHE A 38 8.99 -3.07 -2.81
N TRP A 39 8.02 -2.15 -2.86
CA TRP A 39 7.83 -1.25 -3.99
C TRP A 39 8.69 -0.01 -3.82
N ALA A 40 9.28 0.47 -4.92
CA ALA A 40 10.13 1.66 -4.93
C ALA A 40 9.61 2.68 -5.93
N THR A 41 9.73 3.96 -5.56
CA THR A 41 9.50 5.06 -6.50
C THR A 41 10.76 5.31 -7.32
N THR A 42 10.59 5.64 -8.61
CA THR A 42 11.69 5.92 -9.54
C THR A 42 12.06 7.41 -9.61
N GLY A 43 11.65 8.20 -8.61
CA GLY A 43 11.80 9.66 -8.58
C GLY A 43 10.61 10.43 -9.14
N MET A 44 10.66 11.76 -9.01
CA MET A 44 9.54 12.71 -9.15
C MET A 44 8.38 12.41 -8.18
N PHE A 45 7.97 13.40 -7.40
CA PHE A 45 6.91 13.27 -6.41
C PHE A 45 5.81 14.31 -6.70
N PRO A 46 4.57 14.12 -6.23
CA PRO A 46 4.07 13.01 -5.39
C PRO A 46 3.97 11.67 -6.13
N GLN A 47 3.90 10.57 -5.37
CA GLN A 47 3.65 9.24 -5.88
C GLN A 47 2.51 8.60 -5.07
N GLU A 48 1.66 7.81 -5.69
CA GLU A 48 0.53 7.15 -5.04
C GLU A 48 0.34 5.73 -5.56
N PHE A 49 -0.34 4.91 -4.76
CA PHE A 49 -0.87 3.64 -5.21
C PHE A 49 -2.25 3.37 -4.60
N ILE A 50 -3.02 2.51 -5.27
CA ILE A 50 -4.37 2.15 -4.83
C ILE A 50 -4.46 0.64 -4.64
N ILE A 51 -4.87 0.22 -3.44
CA ILE A 51 -5.21 -1.17 -3.13
C ILE A 51 -6.73 -1.35 -3.26
N TYR A 52 -7.12 -2.28 -4.11
CA TYR A 52 -8.48 -2.78 -4.24
C TYR A 52 -8.70 -4.00 -3.35
N PHE A 53 -9.80 -4.00 -2.59
CA PHE A 53 -10.28 -5.14 -1.81
C PHE A 53 -11.42 -5.83 -2.54
N HIS A 54 -11.30 -7.12 -2.83
CA HIS A 54 -12.33 -7.90 -3.52
C HIS A 54 -13.66 -8.07 -2.74
N LYS A 55 -13.74 -7.54 -1.52
CA LYS A 55 -14.91 -7.59 -0.63
C LYS A 55 -14.99 -6.30 0.18
N HIS A 56 -16.16 -6.00 0.71
CA HIS A 56 -16.30 -4.94 1.70
C HIS A 56 -15.56 -5.33 2.98
N VAL A 57 -14.60 -4.50 3.38
CA VAL A 57 -13.79 -4.73 4.58
C VAL A 57 -13.97 -3.57 5.56
N ARG A 58 -13.87 -3.89 6.85
CA ARG A 58 -13.75 -2.88 7.90
C ARG A 58 -12.29 -2.82 8.34
N ILE A 59 -11.65 -1.69 8.10
CA ILE A 59 -10.27 -1.45 8.53
C ILE A 59 -10.32 -0.94 9.97
N GLU A 60 -9.76 -1.70 10.91
CA GLU A 60 -9.67 -1.30 12.33
C GLU A 60 -8.30 -0.70 12.67
N ARG A 61 -7.27 -1.05 11.89
CA ARG A 61 -5.90 -0.60 12.08
C ARG A 61 -5.16 -0.64 10.75
N LEU A 62 -4.38 0.40 10.48
CA LEU A 62 -3.36 0.40 9.45
C LEU A 62 -1.99 0.23 10.12
N CYS A 63 -1.17 -0.69 9.62
CA CYS A 63 0.20 -0.90 10.09
C CYS A 63 1.15 -0.73 8.90
N GLN A 64 2.22 0.03 9.11
CA GLN A 64 3.32 0.14 8.16
C GLN A 64 4.46 -0.77 8.59
N ILE A 65 5.07 -1.45 7.62
CA ILE A 65 6.28 -2.24 7.80
C ILE A 65 7.35 -1.59 6.95
N PHE A 66 8.41 -1.12 7.58
CA PHE A 66 9.56 -0.52 6.89
C PHE A 66 10.72 -1.51 6.90
N PRO A 67 11.39 -1.75 5.76
CA PRO A 67 12.73 -2.34 5.78
C PRO A 67 13.65 -1.35 6.49
N SER A 68 14.48 -1.85 7.41
CA SER A 68 15.25 -1.13 8.42
C SER A 68 16.10 0.05 7.93
N ASN A 69 16.32 0.16 6.61
CA ASN A 69 17.32 1.04 5.99
C ASN A 69 16.74 2.10 5.03
N TYR A 70 15.41 2.21 4.87
CA TYR A 70 14.82 3.19 3.95
C TYR A 70 14.22 4.39 4.68
N TYR A 71 14.52 5.58 4.17
CA TYR A 71 14.11 6.87 4.74
C TYR A 71 12.58 6.91 4.90
N LYS A 72 12.18 7.30 6.11
CA LYS A 72 10.83 7.62 6.60
C LYS A 72 9.87 8.05 5.48
N MET A 73 8.92 7.18 5.12
CA MET A 73 7.73 7.59 4.35
C MET A 73 6.88 8.49 5.25
N LEU A 74 6.85 9.79 4.96
CA LEU A 74 5.93 10.71 5.60
C LEU A 74 4.54 10.49 4.97
N LEU A 75 3.67 9.75 5.64
CA LEU A 75 2.23 9.93 5.42
C LEU A 75 1.88 11.31 6.00
N HIS A 76 2.00 12.34 5.17
CA HIS A 76 1.45 13.64 5.50
C HIS A 76 -0.05 13.53 5.29
N ASP A 77 -0.76 13.46 6.41
CA ASP A 77 -2.21 13.50 6.52
C ASP A 77 -2.96 12.37 5.80
N PHE A 78 -3.65 11.58 6.61
CA PHE A 78 -4.86 10.89 6.21
C PHE A 78 -5.88 11.96 5.76
N LEU A 79 -5.70 12.58 4.58
CA LEU A 79 -6.73 13.36 3.92
C LEU A 79 -7.75 12.37 3.39
N THR A 80 -8.57 11.88 4.31
CA THR A 80 -9.80 11.14 4.04
C THR A 80 -9.56 9.97 3.10
N THR A 81 -9.32 8.78 3.65
CA THR A 81 -9.73 7.57 2.92
C THR A 81 -11.17 7.81 2.51
N TYR A 82 -11.38 8.15 1.25
CA TYR A 82 -12.65 8.03 0.60
C TYR A 82 -12.91 6.52 0.61
N LEU A 83 -13.48 6.03 1.70
CA LEU A 83 -14.09 4.72 1.84
C LEU A 83 -15.34 4.66 0.95
N PHE A 84 -15.24 5.10 -0.30
CA PHE A 84 -16.17 4.73 -1.32
C PHE A 84 -15.79 3.33 -1.75
N LYS A 85 -16.48 2.34 -1.15
CA LYS A 85 -16.63 0.98 -1.68
C LYS A 85 -15.33 0.36 -2.25
N GLN A 86 -14.63 -0.44 -1.43
CA GLN A 86 -13.65 -1.45 -1.88
C GLN A 86 -12.25 -0.95 -2.25
N GLU A 87 -11.89 0.32 -2.04
CA GLU A 87 -10.57 0.86 -2.41
C GLU A 87 -9.90 1.60 -1.24
N ALA A 88 -8.56 1.57 -1.23
CA ALA A 88 -7.71 2.39 -0.37
C ALA A 88 -6.62 3.07 -1.21
N VAL A 89 -6.56 4.39 -1.17
CA VAL A 89 -5.55 5.22 -1.83
C VAL A 89 -4.46 5.58 -0.82
N ILE A 90 -3.19 5.41 -1.19
CA ILE A 90 -2.03 5.72 -0.37
C ILE A 90 -1.12 6.69 -1.14
N ASP A 91 -0.92 7.88 -0.57
CA ASP A 91 -0.06 8.91 -1.13
C ASP A 91 1.30 8.96 -0.40
N ILE A 92 2.37 9.12 -1.18
CA ILE A 92 3.74 9.34 -0.73
C ILE A 92 4.13 10.77 -1.08
N LEU A 93 4.27 11.58 -0.03
CA LEU A 93 4.72 12.96 -0.07
C LEU A 93 6.10 13.07 0.62
N TYR A 94 6.84 14.12 0.29
CA TYR A 94 8.19 14.42 0.81
C TYR A 94 8.22 14.67 2.31
#